data_AF-A0AAE1JVX7-F1
#
_entry.id   AF-A0AAE1JVX7-F1
#
_cell.length_a   1.000
_cell.length_b   1.000
_cell.length_c   1.000
_cell.angle_alpha   90.00
_cell.angle_beta   90.00
_cell.angle_gamma   90.00
#
_symmetry.space_group_name_H-M   'P 1'
#
loop_
_entity.id
_entity.type
_entity.pdbx_description
1 polymer ?
#
loop_
_entity_poly.entity_id
_entity_poly.type
_entity_poly.pdbx_seq_one_letter_code
_entity_poly.pdbx_strand_id
1 'polypeptide(L)'
;MVGSQAFMAFNKSDGKMAAYTSPITSYDTRLKNGDLSFEVNAVSASFEADGTMTIHAKFQLPGNSTTVNQVWQQGFVFQDTLQLHPTAGVNLKSFGYLDFLEPSYYVVEDNPKILSLQKVSLFTPL
;
A
#
# COMPACT_ATOMS: atom_id res chain seq x y z
N MET A 1 -11.73 -4.29 5.10
CA MET A 1 -10.61 -3.34 5.30
C MET A 1 -10.21 -3.30 6.77
N VAL A 2 -11.14 -3.13 7.72
CA VAL A 2 -10.81 -3.36 9.14
C VAL A 2 -10.28 -4.79 9.34
N GLY A 3 -9.20 -4.93 10.10
CA GLY A 3 -8.44 -6.18 10.27
C GLY A 3 -7.34 -6.40 9.23
N SER A 4 -7.29 -5.58 8.17
CA SER A 4 -6.22 -5.63 7.18
C SER A 4 -4.98 -4.86 7.63
N GLN A 5 -3.87 -5.10 6.96
CA GLN A 5 -2.54 -4.60 7.30
C GLN A 5 -1.88 -4.01 6.07
N ALA A 6 -1.28 -2.83 6.14
CA ALA A 6 -0.87 -2.05 4.98
C ALA A 6 0.63 -1.74 4.95
N PHE A 7 1.22 -1.77 3.76
CA PHE A 7 2.43 -1.04 3.43
C PHE A 7 2.08 0.29 2.79
N MET A 8 2.68 1.38 3.26
CA MET A 8 2.42 2.74 2.85
C MET A 8 3.62 3.33 2.12
N ALA A 9 3.38 4.11 1.07
CA ALA A 9 4.38 5.01 0.49
C ALA A 9 3.76 6.27 -0.10
N PHE A 10 4.46 7.40 0.00
CA PHE A 10 4.10 8.67 -0.66
C PHE A 10 5.28 9.65 -0.72
N ASN A 11 5.19 10.63 -1.63
CA ASN A 11 6.13 11.75 -1.71
C ASN A 11 5.80 12.78 -0.63
N LYS A 12 6.77 13.09 0.22
CA LYS A 12 6.66 14.17 1.19
C LYS A 12 6.91 15.52 0.52
N SER A 13 6.46 16.57 1.18
CA SER A 13 6.63 17.97 0.81
C SER A 13 8.11 18.40 0.76
N ASP A 14 8.99 17.70 1.49
CA ASP A 14 10.44 17.88 1.46
C ASP A 14 11.14 17.15 0.29
N GLY A 15 10.37 16.53 -0.62
CA GLY A 15 10.85 15.78 -1.78
C GLY A 15 11.38 14.38 -1.46
N LYS A 16 11.34 13.94 -0.19
CA LYS A 16 11.75 12.58 0.19
C LYS A 16 10.57 11.61 0.11
N MET A 17 10.91 10.33 -0.05
CA MET A 17 9.94 9.24 0.07
C MET A 17 9.65 8.92 1.54
N ALA A 18 8.36 8.86 1.89
CA ALA A 18 7.89 8.17 3.07
C ALA A 18 7.58 6.70 2.72
N ALA A 19 7.99 5.77 3.58
CA ALA A 19 7.59 4.37 3.48
C ALA A 19 7.51 3.74 4.88
N TYR A 20 6.42 3.06 5.20
CA TYR A 20 6.21 2.43 6.51
C TYR A 20 5.03 1.46 6.49
N THR A 21 4.75 0.79 7.61
CA THR A 21 3.61 -0.13 7.77
C THR A 21 2.49 0.51 8.59
N SER A 22 1.24 0.07 8.37
CA SER A 22 0.10 0.56 9.15
C SER A 22 -0.95 -0.53 9.37
N PRO A 23 -1.33 -0.85 10.62
CA PRO A 23 -2.47 -1.72 10.91
C PRO A 23 -3.79 -0.95 10.72
N ILE A 24 -4.78 -1.56 10.07
CA ILE A 24 -6.10 -0.98 9.88
C ILE A 24 -7.09 -1.56 10.89
N THR A 25 -7.30 -0.83 11.98
CA THR A 25 -8.19 -1.25 13.08
C THR A 25 -9.56 -0.59 13.05
N SER A 26 -9.77 0.41 12.19
CA SER A 26 -11.05 1.11 12.03
C SER A 26 -11.19 1.73 10.63
N TYR A 27 -12.42 2.11 10.27
CA TYR A 27 -12.70 2.85 9.03
C TYR A 27 -12.24 4.31 9.09
N ASP A 28 -12.11 4.89 10.28
CA ASP A 28 -11.56 6.23 10.50
C ASP A 28 -10.01 6.24 10.57
N THR A 29 -9.37 5.22 9.99
CA THR A 29 -7.92 5.10 9.99
C THR A 29 -7.28 6.31 9.28
N ARG A 30 -6.23 6.84 9.90
CA ARG A 30 -5.33 7.82 9.25
C ARG A 30 -4.06 7.17 8.72
N LEU A 31 -4.07 5.83 8.62
CA LEU A 31 -2.96 5.01 8.15
C LEU A 31 -1.65 5.38 8.86
N LYS A 32 -1.72 5.50 10.18
CA LYS A 32 -0.55 5.87 11.00
C LYS A 32 0.48 4.75 10.98
N ASN A 33 1.75 5.12 11.05
CA ASN A 33 2.84 4.16 11.21
C ASN A 33 2.58 3.26 12.44
N GLY A 34 2.69 1.95 12.23
CA GLY A 34 2.54 0.94 13.25
C GLY A 34 2.92 -0.44 12.75
N ASP A 35 3.18 -1.32 13.71
CA ASP A 35 3.64 -2.68 13.42
C ASP A 35 2.51 -3.54 12.83
N LEU A 36 2.93 -4.52 12.02
CA LEU A 36 2.06 -5.57 11.52
C LEU A 36 2.11 -6.79 12.45
N SER A 37 1.20 -7.73 12.27
CA SER A 37 1.12 -9.00 12.98
C SER A 37 2.26 -9.97 12.64
N PHE A 38 3.13 -9.58 11.71
CA PHE A 38 4.33 -10.30 11.31
C PHE A 38 5.48 -9.30 11.18
N GLU A 39 6.70 -9.79 11.37
CA GLU A 39 7.89 -8.95 11.31
C GLU A 39 8.15 -8.44 9.89
N VAL A 40 8.36 -7.14 9.78
CA VAL A 40 8.68 -6.45 8.53
C VAL A 40 9.96 -5.66 8.71
N ASN A 41 10.90 -5.85 7.78
CA ASN A 41 12.21 -5.24 7.77
C ASN A 41 12.45 -4.50 6.45
N ALA A 42 13.35 -3.51 6.51
CA ALA A 42 13.84 -2.78 5.34
C ALA A 42 12.74 -2.16 4.45
N VAL A 43 11.72 -1.56 5.07
CA VAL A 43 10.66 -0.86 4.33
C VAL A 43 11.22 0.42 3.73
N SER A 44 11.15 0.55 2.41
CA SER A 44 11.54 1.74 1.68
C SER A 44 10.67 1.91 0.43
N ALA A 45 10.77 3.06 -0.24
CA ALA A 45 10.09 3.28 -1.50
C ALA A 45 10.94 4.12 -2.46
N SER A 46 10.74 3.90 -3.75
CA SER A 46 11.28 4.73 -4.84
C SER A 46 10.15 5.29 -5.69
N PHE A 47 10.40 6.44 -6.30
CA PHE A 47 9.51 7.08 -7.25
C PHE A 47 10.30 7.41 -8.50
N GLU A 48 9.94 6.77 -9.61
CA GLU A 48 10.65 6.87 -10.89
C GLU A 48 10.10 8.01 -11.75
N ALA A 49 10.88 8.44 -12.74
CA ALA A 49 10.53 9.57 -13.60
C ALA A 49 9.28 9.32 -14.47
N ASP A 50 8.91 8.06 -14.70
CA ASP A 50 7.69 7.67 -15.41
C ASP A 50 6.43 7.73 -14.52
N GLY A 51 6.59 8.13 -13.26
CA GLY A 51 5.51 8.21 -12.29
C GLY A 51 5.27 6.91 -11.52
N THR A 52 6.12 5.89 -11.65
CA THR A 52 5.96 4.61 -10.94
C THR A 52 6.43 4.71 -9.49
N MET A 53 5.59 4.28 -8.55
CA MET A 53 5.93 4.13 -7.13
C MET A 53 6.20 2.66 -6.79
N THR A 54 7.41 2.38 -6.30
CA THR A 54 7.80 1.04 -5.85
C THR A 54 7.97 1.02 -4.34
N ILE A 55 7.44 0.00 -3.67
CA ILE A 55 7.72 -0.27 -2.25
C ILE A 55 8.62 -1.49 -2.19
N HIS A 56 9.71 -1.38 -1.42
CA HIS A 56 10.59 -2.48 -1.08
C HIS A 56 10.36 -2.85 0.39
N ALA A 57 10.24 -4.14 0.67
CA ALA A 57 10.14 -4.65 2.03
C ALA A 57 10.62 -6.10 2.07
N LYS A 58 11.07 -6.52 3.26
CA LYS A 58 11.39 -7.92 3.57
C LYS A 58 10.53 -8.35 4.74
N PHE A 59 9.77 -9.42 4.59
CA PHE A 59 8.91 -9.92 5.66
C PHE A 59 8.73 -11.42 5.53
N GLN A 60 8.38 -12.05 6.63
CA GLN A 60 7.99 -13.46 6.64
C GLN A 60 6.49 -13.56 6.41
N LEU A 61 6.07 -14.48 5.55
CA LEU A 61 4.65 -14.72 5.31
C LEU A 61 4.03 -15.39 6.53
N PRO A 62 2.92 -14.85 7.07
CA PRO A 62 2.25 -15.47 8.21
C PRO A 62 1.59 -16.80 7.81
N GLY A 63 1.62 -17.78 8.72
CA GLY A 63 0.77 -18.97 8.64
C GLY A 63 1.18 -20.03 7.61
N ASN A 64 2.46 -20.09 7.22
CA ASN A 64 2.97 -21.03 6.19
C ASN A 64 2.22 -20.92 4.85
N SER A 65 1.59 -19.78 4.57
CA SER A 65 0.96 -19.51 3.28
C SER A 65 1.94 -18.80 2.36
N THR A 66 1.94 -19.14 1.08
CA THR A 66 2.64 -18.37 0.04
C THR A 66 1.73 -17.35 -0.63
N THR A 67 0.46 -17.29 -0.21
CA THR A 67 -0.54 -16.50 -0.91
C THR A 67 -1.34 -15.60 0.01
N VAL A 68 -1.75 -14.46 -0.55
CA VAL A 68 -2.44 -13.40 0.18
C VAL A 68 -3.47 -12.73 -0.73
N ASN A 69 -4.59 -12.31 -0.16
CA ASN A 69 -5.45 -11.34 -0.84
C ASN A 69 -4.79 -9.98 -0.76
N GLN A 70 -4.68 -9.30 -1.89
CA GLN A 70 -4.15 -7.96 -2.00
C GLN A 70 -5.25 -7.00 -2.44
N VAL A 71 -5.22 -5.79 -1.88
CA VAL A 71 -5.96 -4.64 -2.40
C VAL A 71 -4.94 -3.57 -2.72
N TRP A 72 -5.22 -2.75 -3.72
CA TRP A 72 -4.42 -1.59 -4.11
C TRP A 72 -5.29 -0.34 -4.03
N GLN A 73 -4.85 0.67 -3.26
CA GLN A 73 -5.56 1.93 -3.11
C GLN A 73 -4.64 3.10 -3.39
N GLN A 74 -5.14 4.08 -4.14
CA GLN A 74 -4.50 5.37 -4.36
C GLN A 74 -5.39 6.49 -3.80
N GLY A 75 -4.77 7.48 -3.16
CA GLY A 75 -5.48 8.59 -2.53
C GLY A 75 -4.62 9.84 -2.41
N PHE A 76 -5.25 10.93 -1.93
CA PHE A 76 -4.63 12.25 -1.90
C PHE A 76 -3.76 12.44 -0.65
N VAL A 77 -2.65 13.16 -0.81
CA VAL A 77 -1.79 13.61 0.28
C VAL A 77 -1.79 15.12 0.32
N PHE A 78 -2.06 15.70 1.49
CA PHE A 78 -2.01 17.15 1.69
C PHE A 78 -1.11 17.45 2.88
N GLN A 79 -0.05 18.24 2.67
CA GLN A 79 0.92 18.60 3.72
C GLN A 79 1.40 17.37 4.52
N ASP A 80 1.90 16.35 3.82
CA ASP A 80 2.37 15.08 4.39
C ASP A 80 1.32 14.29 5.18
N THR A 81 0.05 14.67 5.06
CA THR A 81 -1.08 14.03 5.72
C THR A 81 -1.95 13.29 4.70
N LEU A 82 -2.11 11.99 4.93
CA LEU A 82 -2.98 11.12 4.13
C LEU A 82 -4.43 11.57 4.30
N GLN A 83 -5.12 11.76 3.18
CA GLN A 83 -6.53 12.12 3.15
C GLN A 83 -7.40 10.91 2.88
N LEU A 84 -8.65 10.98 3.32
CA LEU A 84 -9.68 10.01 2.95
C LEU A 84 -9.87 10.04 1.43
N HIS A 85 -9.96 8.86 0.82
CA HIS A 85 -10.29 8.71 -0.60
C HIS A 85 -11.74 8.19 -0.75
N PRO A 86 -12.40 8.46 -1.89
CA PRO A 86 -13.73 7.92 -2.14
C PRO A 86 -13.72 6.38 -2.18
N THR A 87 -14.62 5.76 -1.43
CA THR A 87 -14.84 4.29 -1.41
C THR A 87 -15.73 3.85 -2.56
N ALA A 88 -15.44 4.31 -3.78
CA ALA A 88 -16.25 4.07 -4.97
C ALA A 88 -15.37 3.90 -6.22
N GLY A 89 -15.96 3.41 -7.30
CA GLY A 89 -15.28 3.31 -8.60
C GLY A 89 -14.14 2.30 -8.63
N VAL A 90 -13.01 2.69 -9.23
CA VAL A 90 -11.84 1.83 -9.44
C VAL A 90 -11.23 1.33 -8.13
N ASN A 91 -11.32 2.11 -7.05
CA ASN A 91 -10.84 1.74 -5.72
C ASN A 91 -11.53 0.47 -5.18
N LEU A 92 -12.81 0.25 -5.47
CA LEU A 92 -13.52 -0.97 -5.03
C LEU A 92 -13.18 -2.20 -5.89
N LYS A 93 -12.63 -2.01 -7.08
CA LYS A 93 -12.28 -3.09 -8.02
C LYS A 93 -10.81 -3.46 -7.99
N SER A 94 -10.02 -2.70 -7.23
CA SER A 94 -8.57 -2.82 -7.18
C SER A 94 -8.15 -3.85 -6.11
N PHE A 95 -8.51 -5.11 -6.34
CA PHE A 95 -8.14 -6.24 -5.50
C PHE A 95 -7.69 -7.42 -6.36
N GLY A 96 -6.91 -8.31 -5.76
CA GLY A 96 -6.36 -9.47 -6.43
C GLY A 96 -5.82 -10.49 -5.46
N TYR A 97 -5.32 -11.57 -6.03
CA TYR A 97 -4.68 -12.65 -5.31
C TYR A 97 -3.20 -12.68 -5.68
N LEU A 98 -2.33 -12.58 -4.69
CA LEU A 98 -0.88 -12.59 -4.86
C LEU A 98 -0.33 -13.90 -4.34
N ASP A 99 0.39 -14.63 -5.20
CA ASP A 99 1.23 -15.76 -4.82
C ASP A 99 2.69 -15.30 -4.86
N PHE A 100 3.41 -15.46 -3.76
CA PHE A 100 4.82 -15.06 -3.62
C PHE A 100 5.79 -16.06 -4.25
N LEU A 101 5.33 -17.23 -4.71
CA LEU A 101 6.16 -18.16 -5.47
C LEU A 101 6.18 -17.85 -6.97
N GLU A 102 5.21 -17.07 -7.45
CA GLU A 102 5.07 -16.74 -8.87
C GLU A 102 5.31 -15.24 -9.11
N PRO A 103 6.02 -14.86 -10.19
CA PRO A 103 6.09 -13.47 -10.60
C PRO A 103 4.69 -12.98 -11.00
N SER A 104 4.19 -11.95 -10.32
CA SER A 104 2.97 -11.26 -10.72
C SER A 104 3.27 -9.79 -11.00
N TYR A 105 2.69 -9.28 -12.09
CA TYR A 105 2.74 -7.88 -12.45
C TYR A 105 1.30 -7.37 -12.59
N TYR A 106 1.02 -6.25 -11.92
CA TYR A 106 -0.28 -5.58 -12.01
C TYR A 106 -0.04 -4.18 -12.58
N VAL A 107 -0.63 -3.92 -13.73
CA VAL A 107 -0.69 -2.57 -14.31
C VAL A 107 -2.05 -1.99 -13.94
N VAL A 108 -2.05 -0.96 -13.11
CA VAL A 108 -3.24 -0.13 -12.88
C VAL A 108 -3.15 1.02 -13.89
N GLU A 109 -3.92 0.94 -14.97
CA GLU A 109 -4.03 2.05 -15.91
C GLU A 109 -4.87 3.18 -15.29
N ASP A 110 -4.28 4.35 -15.02
CA ASP A 110 -5.06 5.59 -14.99
C ASP A 110 -4.26 6.88 -15.29
N ASN A 111 -5.00 7.89 -15.76
CA ASN A 111 -4.60 9.16 -16.39
C ASN A 111 -3.36 9.89 -15.82
N PRO A 112 -2.47 10.44 -16.68
CA PRO A 112 -1.16 10.96 -16.30
C PRO A 112 -1.24 12.41 -15.78
N LYS A 113 -1.93 12.68 -14.67
CA LYS A 113 -1.93 14.03 -14.06
C LYS A 113 -2.20 14.03 -12.55
N ILE A 114 -1.62 13.15 -11.74
CA ILE A 114 -1.75 13.28 -10.27
C ILE A 114 -0.41 12.98 -9.58
N LEU A 115 0.19 14.03 -9.03
CA LEU A 115 1.36 13.98 -8.17
C LEU A 115 0.98 13.37 -6.81
N SER A 116 1.76 12.36 -6.38
CA SER A 116 1.65 11.60 -5.13
C SER A 116 0.77 10.34 -5.20
N LEU A 117 1.40 9.22 -5.56
CA LEU A 117 0.87 7.87 -5.38
C LEU A 117 0.83 7.51 -3.89
N GLN A 118 -0.30 6.96 -3.44
CA GLN A 118 -0.39 6.15 -2.24
C GLN A 118 -0.43 4.69 -2.69
N LYS A 119 0.29 3.81 -2.00
CA LYS A 119 0.20 2.37 -2.16
C LYS A 119 -0.17 1.79 -0.81
N VAL A 120 -1.13 0.88 -0.80
CA VAL A 120 -1.63 0.13 0.35
C VAL A 120 -1.65 -1.31 -0.12
N SER A 121 -0.83 -2.20 0.43
CA SER A 121 -0.96 -3.65 0.21
C SER A 121 -1.65 -4.23 1.43
N LEU A 122 -2.93 -4.59 1.32
CA LEU A 122 -3.69 -5.25 2.39
C LEU A 122 -3.33 -6.73 2.46
N PHE A 123 -3.09 -7.27 3.65
CA PHE A 123 -2.97 -8.70 3.90
C PHE A 123 -4.09 -9.14 4.84
N THR A 124 -4.90 -10.12 4.43
CA THR A 124 -5.86 -10.81 5.29
C THR A 124 -5.54 -12.30 5.31
N PRO A 125 -5.27 -12.93 6.47
CA PRO A 125 -5.32 -14.39 6.56
C PRO A 125 -6.77 -14.86 6.35
N LEU A 126 -6.94 -16.04 5.76
CA LEU A 126 -8.22 -16.74 5.65
C LEU A 126 -8.75 -17.15 7.02
#